data_AF-A0A923QTD0-F1
#
_entry.id   AF-A0A923QTD0-F1
#
_cell.length_a   1.000
_cell.length_b   1.000
_cell.length_c   1.000
_cell.angle_alpha   90.00
_cell.angle_beta   90.00
_cell.angle_gamma   90.00
#
_symmetry.space_group_name_H-M   'P 1'
#
loop_
_entity.id
_entity.type
_entity.pdbx_description
1 polymer ?
#
loop_
_entity_poly.entity_id
_entity_poly.type
_entity_poly.pdbx_seq_one_letter_code
_entity_poly.pdbx_strand_id
1 'polypeptide(L)'
;MNLKPMRSVSMSLEIEFLRDFLEDEFGSYDDVRVRPVAPSGTARSVDLPQDYDPNANTIHSTRGVRVIARSRDYFFPAEWVTGRQMAKVHALTAEIRQYLD
;
A
#
# COMPACT_ATOMS: atom_id res chain seq x y z
N MET A 1 32.36 1.16 -23.41
CA MET A 1 31.57 2.12 -22.60
C MET A 1 30.56 1.32 -21.79
N ASN A 2 30.68 1.33 -20.47
CA ASN A 2 29.90 0.47 -19.58
C ASN A 2 28.78 1.32 -18.95
N LEU A 3 27.63 1.40 -19.63
CA LEU A 3 26.45 2.08 -19.10
C LEU A 3 25.80 1.15 -18.08
N LYS A 4 26.06 1.38 -16.80
CA LYS A 4 25.23 0.83 -15.71
C LYS A 4 23.79 1.27 -15.99
N PRO A 5 22.81 0.35 -16.13
CA PRO A 5 21.43 0.76 -16.09
C PRO A 5 21.19 1.34 -14.69
N MET A 6 20.94 2.64 -14.61
CA MET A 6 20.21 3.21 -13.48
C MET A 6 18.95 2.35 -13.35
N ARG A 7 18.87 1.55 -12.29
CA ARG A 7 17.61 0.95 -11.85
C ARG A 7 16.69 2.13 -11.51
N SER A 8 15.99 2.64 -12.53
CA SER A 8 14.70 3.26 -12.30
C SER A 8 13.94 2.21 -11.49
N VAL A 9 13.63 2.53 -10.25
CA VAL A 9 12.79 1.66 -9.42
C VAL A 9 11.41 1.76 -10.07
N SER A 10 11.19 1.01 -11.15
CA SER A 10 9.91 0.94 -11.81
C SER A 10 8.91 0.53 -10.75
N MET A 11 8.02 1.46 -10.38
CA MET A 11 6.81 1.09 -9.66
C MET A 11 6.13 0.02 -10.49
N SER A 12 5.73 -1.06 -9.84
CA SER A 12 5.04 -2.14 -10.55
C SER A 12 3.66 -1.62 -10.97
N LEU A 13 3.20 -1.98 -12.17
CA LEU A 13 1.95 -1.52 -12.78
C LEU A 13 0.75 -1.66 -11.83
N GLU A 14 0.77 -2.68 -10.97
CA GLU A 14 -0.28 -2.96 -10.00
C GLU A 14 -0.34 -1.94 -8.85
N ILE A 15 0.81 -1.38 -8.46
CA ILE A 15 0.87 -0.32 -7.45
C ILE A 15 0.35 0.98 -8.06
N GLU A 16 0.73 1.28 -9.31
CA GLU A 16 0.22 2.44 -10.02
C GLU A 16 -1.30 2.34 -10.18
N PHE A 17 -1.81 1.20 -10.64
CA PHE A 17 -3.24 0.94 -10.73
C PHE A 17 -3.97 1.10 -9.39
N LEU A 18 -3.46 0.50 -8.30
CA LEU A 18 -4.07 0.65 -6.97
C LEU A 18 -4.05 2.11 -6.51
N ARG A 19 -2.94 2.80 -6.74
CA ARG A 19 -2.78 4.19 -6.33
C ARG A 19 -3.80 5.05 -7.06
N ASP A 20 -3.85 4.96 -8.38
CA ASP A 20 -4.76 5.76 -9.21
C ASP A 20 -6.22 5.46 -8.86
N PHE A 21 -6.57 4.19 -8.66
CA PHE A 21 -7.91 3.78 -8.21
C PHE A 21 -8.26 4.40 -6.85
N LEU A 22 -7.36 4.33 -5.87
CA LEU A 22 -7.62 4.85 -4.52
C LEU A 22 -7.57 6.38 -4.46
N GLU A 23 -6.77 7.03 -5.30
CA GLU A 23 -6.73 8.49 -5.45
C GLU A 23 -8.00 9.02 -6.13
N ASP A 24 -8.53 8.34 -7.15
CA ASP A 24 -9.84 8.69 -7.74
C ASP A 24 -10.97 8.51 -6.72
N GLU A 25 -10.90 7.42 -5.96
CA GLU A 25 -11.91 7.05 -4.99
C GLU A 25 -11.97 7.97 -3.76
N PHE A 26 -10.81 8.33 -3.21
CA PHE A 26 -10.72 9.11 -1.98
C PHE A 26 -10.18 10.53 -2.18
N GLY A 27 -9.91 10.95 -3.41
CA GLY A 27 -9.31 12.25 -3.73
C GLY A 27 -10.19 13.45 -3.36
N SER A 28 -11.49 13.24 -3.11
CA SER A 28 -12.42 14.24 -2.61
C SER A 28 -12.34 14.46 -1.09
N TYR A 29 -11.64 13.59 -0.35
CA TYR A 29 -11.50 13.70 1.11
C TYR A 29 -10.15 14.29 1.49
N ASP A 30 -10.15 15.52 2.04
CA ASP A 30 -8.93 16.22 2.47
C ASP A 30 -8.17 15.48 3.60
N ASP A 31 -8.89 14.68 4.39
CA ASP A 31 -8.34 13.90 5.51
C ASP A 31 -7.82 12.51 5.12
N VAL A 32 -7.82 12.18 3.81
CA VAL A 32 -7.34 10.91 3.30
C VAL A 32 -6.03 11.09 2.55
N ARG A 33 -5.04 10.26 2.89
CA ARG A 33 -3.74 10.25 2.22
C ARG A 33 -3.46 8.88 1.63
N VAL A 34 -3.34 8.83 0.32
CA VAL A 34 -2.92 7.64 -0.43
C VAL A 34 -1.41 7.71 -0.65
N ARG A 35 -0.67 6.68 -0.26
CA ARG A 35 0.79 6.62 -0.43
C ARG A 35 1.24 5.25 -0.90
N PRO A 36 2.00 5.16 -2.02
CA PRO A 36 2.63 3.91 -2.39
C PRO A 36 3.70 3.52 -1.36
N VAL A 37 3.70 2.26 -0.95
CA VAL A 37 4.69 1.71 -0.01
C VAL A 37 5.75 0.99 -0.82
N ALA A 38 6.95 1.58 -0.85
CA ALA A 38 8.13 0.89 -1.35
C ALA A 38 8.54 -0.21 -0.36
N PRO A 39 9.04 -1.37 -0.83
CA PRO A 39 9.54 -2.41 0.06
C PRO A 39 10.70 -1.84 0.85
N SER A 40 10.59 -1.83 2.17
CA SER A 40 11.65 -1.35 3.03
C SER A 40 12.71 -2.44 3.14
N GLY A 41 13.90 -2.20 2.62
CA GLY A 41 15.03 -3.15 2.73
C GLY A 41 15.53 -3.36 4.16
N THR A 42 14.99 -2.62 5.13
CA THR A 42 15.28 -2.79 6.55
C THR A 42 14.23 -3.71 7.19
N ALA A 43 14.66 -4.90 7.61
CA ALA A 43 13.86 -5.88 8.33
C ALA A 43 13.40 -5.44 9.75
N ARG A 44 13.57 -4.16 10.10
CA ARG A 44 13.20 -3.60 11.41
C ARG A 44 12.65 -2.19 11.23
N SER A 45 11.39 -1.98 11.62
CA SER A 45 10.89 -0.65 11.93
C SER A 45 11.27 -0.30 13.37
N VAL A 46 11.82 0.90 13.58
CA VAL A 46 12.17 1.41 14.92
C VAL A 46 10.91 1.82 15.71
N ASP A 47 9.78 1.99 15.01
CA ASP A 47 8.53 2.57 15.55
C ASP A 47 7.35 1.57 15.72
N LEU A 48 7.56 0.25 15.61
CA LEU A 48 6.46 -0.71 15.82
C LEU A 48 6.28 -1.05 17.32
N PRO A 49 5.05 -1.01 17.87
CA PRO A 49 4.75 -1.51 19.22
C PRO A 49 5.05 -3.01 19.33
N GLN A 50 5.38 -3.46 20.55
CA GLN A 50 5.98 -4.77 20.84
C GLN A 50 5.13 -6.02 20.50
N ASP A 51 3.88 -5.86 20.05
CA ASP A 51 3.04 -6.94 19.50
C ASP A 51 3.37 -7.29 18.03
N TYR A 52 4.64 -7.10 17.64
CA TYR A 52 5.15 -7.49 16.33
C TYR A 52 5.49 -8.98 16.35
N ASP A 53 4.78 -9.80 15.55
CA ASP A 53 5.13 -11.21 15.33
C ASP A 53 6.37 -11.31 14.44
N PRO A 54 7.54 -11.73 14.97
CA PRO A 54 8.77 -11.86 14.19
C PRO A 54 8.71 -12.97 13.13
N ASN A 55 7.68 -13.83 13.14
CA ASN A 55 7.45 -14.83 12.09
C ASN A 55 6.60 -14.30 10.93
N ALA A 56 6.05 -13.09 11.02
CA ALA A 56 5.39 -12.40 9.91
C ALA A 56 6.43 -11.86 8.92
N ASN A 57 7.19 -12.76 8.31
CA ASN A 57 8.26 -12.51 7.32
C ASN A 57 7.76 -11.78 6.05
N THR A 58 6.47 -11.48 5.98
CA THR A 58 5.76 -10.94 4.82
C THR A 58 5.58 -9.42 4.88
N ILE A 59 5.54 -8.79 6.05
CA ILE A 59 5.09 -7.39 6.16
C ILE A 59 6.12 -6.40 5.56
N HIS A 60 7.41 -6.68 5.68
CA HIS A 60 8.48 -5.77 5.20
C HIS A 60 8.81 -5.90 3.72
N SER A 61 8.39 -7.01 3.09
CA SER A 61 8.67 -7.31 1.68
C SER A 61 7.50 -6.99 0.76
N THR A 62 6.32 -6.75 1.32
CA THR A 62 5.08 -6.60 0.54
C THR A 62 4.98 -5.19 -0.01
N ARG A 63 4.96 -5.09 -1.34
CA ARG A 63 4.68 -3.84 -2.04
C ARG A 63 3.18 -3.61 -2.10
N GLY A 64 2.76 -2.36 -2.04
CA GLY A 64 1.35 -2.02 -2.08
C GLY A 64 1.09 -0.53 -1.95
N VAL A 65 -0.15 -0.19 -1.66
CA VAL A 65 -0.59 1.19 -1.42
C VAL A 65 -1.19 1.28 -0.03
N ARG A 66 -0.87 2.34 0.67
CA ARG A 66 -1.38 2.64 2.01
C ARG A 66 -2.36 3.81 1.92
N VAL A 67 -3.50 3.68 2.58
CA VAL A 67 -4.53 4.71 2.70
C VAL A 67 -4.67 5.07 4.17
N ILE A 68 -4.29 6.30 4.50
CA ILE A 68 -4.42 6.84 5.85
C ILE A 68 -5.67 7.70 5.85
N ALA A 69 -6.68 7.31 6.60
CA ALA A 69 -7.95 8.02 6.72
C ALA A 69 -8.13 8.44 8.19
N ARG A 70 -8.01 9.75 8.48
CA ARG A 70 -8.04 10.29 9.85
C ARG A 70 -7.05 9.57 10.79
N SER A 71 -7.55 8.77 11.74
CA SER A 71 -6.74 8.02 12.72
C SER A 71 -6.51 6.55 12.34
N ARG A 72 -7.00 6.11 11.18
CA ARG A 72 -6.88 4.73 10.70
C ARG A 72 -5.94 4.61 9.51
N ASP A 73 -5.25 3.49 9.45
CA ASP A 73 -4.30 3.15 8.41
C ASP A 73 -4.71 1.82 7.76
N TYR A 74 -4.89 1.83 6.44
CA TYR A 74 -5.33 0.70 5.64
C TYR A 74 -4.27 0.36 4.60
N PHE A 75 -3.91 -0.92 4.48
CA PHE A 75 -2.91 -1.38 3.53
C PHE A 75 -3.53 -2.25 2.44
N PHE A 76 -3.22 -1.91 1.18
CA PHE A 76 -3.64 -2.59 -0.04
C PHE A 76 -2.43 -3.26 -0.70
N PRO A 77 -2.23 -4.58 -0.48
CA PRO A 77 -1.16 -5.33 -1.12
C PRO A 77 -1.29 -5.33 -2.65
N ALA A 78 -0.18 -5.12 -3.37
CA ALA A 78 -0.16 -5.19 -4.84
C ALA A 78 -0.55 -6.59 -5.37
N GLU A 79 -0.31 -7.63 -4.58
CA GLU A 79 -0.72 -9.01 -4.89
C GLU A 79 -2.24 -9.20 -5.01
N TRP A 80 -3.06 -8.28 -4.48
CA TRP A 80 -4.50 -8.37 -4.63
C TRP A 80 -4.95 -8.05 -6.06
N VAL A 81 -4.18 -7.24 -6.79
CA VAL A 81 -4.42 -6.99 -8.21
C VAL A 81 -3.99 -8.19 -9.05
N THR A 82 -2.74 -8.66 -8.88
CA THR A 82 -2.21 -9.80 -9.65
C THR A 82 -2.95 -11.11 -9.36
N GLY A 83 -3.33 -11.33 -8.11
CA GLY A 83 -4.09 -12.50 -7.66
C GLY A 83 -5.58 -12.45 -8.00
N ARG A 84 -6.06 -11.44 -8.74
CA ARG A 84 -7.49 -11.20 -9.05
C ARG A 84 -8.37 -11.12 -7.80
N GLN A 85 -7.81 -10.67 -6.68
CA GLN A 85 -8.51 -10.47 -5.42
C GLN A 85 -9.12 -9.06 -5.34
N MET A 86 -9.56 -8.49 -6.47
CA MET A 86 -10.17 -7.15 -6.54
C MET A 86 -11.40 -7.04 -5.63
N ALA A 87 -12.11 -8.14 -5.36
CA ALA A 87 -13.19 -8.17 -4.38
C ALA A 87 -12.72 -7.72 -2.98
N LYS A 88 -11.49 -8.05 -2.56
CA LYS A 88 -10.91 -7.59 -1.29
C LYS A 88 -10.59 -6.11 -1.31
N VAL A 89 -10.07 -5.61 -2.43
CA VAL A 89 -9.82 -4.17 -2.65
C VAL A 89 -11.14 -3.40 -2.49
N HIS A 90 -12.19 -3.82 -3.20
CA HIS A 90 -13.50 -3.18 -3.12
C HIS A 90 -14.14 -3.28 -1.73
N ALA A 91 -14.04 -4.43 -1.06
CA ALA A 91 -14.56 -4.60 0.29
C ALA A 91 -13.89 -3.65 1.30
N LEU A 92 -12.55 -3.56 1.26
CA LEU A 92 -11.80 -2.66 2.16
C LEU A 92 -12.07 -1.19 1.82
N THR A 93 -12.20 -0.87 0.53
CA THR A 93 -12.58 0.47 0.08
C THR A 93 -13.96 0.87 0.62
N ALA A 94 -14.94 -0.04 0.58
CA ALA A 94 -16.27 0.21 1.11
C ALA A 94 -16.26 0.41 2.64
N GLU A 95 -15.43 -0.33 3.37
CA GLU A 95 -15.24 -0.13 4.81
C GLU A 95 -14.67 1.27 5.11
N ILE A 96 -13.69 1.73 4.34
CA ILE A 96 -13.11 3.08 4.50
C ILE A 96 -14.17 4.14 4.23
N ARG A 97 -14.99 4.00 3.17
CA ARG A 97 -16.10 4.92 2.88
C ARG A 97 -17.06 5.03 4.07
N GLN A 98 -17.51 3.89 4.61
CA GLN A 98 -18.39 3.86 5.79
C GLN A 98 -17.78 4.50 7.04
N TYR A 99 -16.46 4.57 7.12
CA TYR A 99 -15.76 5.25 8.21
C TYR A 99 -15.62 6.77 7.99
N LEU A 100 -15.65 7.22 6.73
CA LEU A 100 -15.52 8.62 6.35
C LEU A 100 -16.86 9.36 6.39
N ASP A 101 -17.94 8.67 5.97
CA ASP A 101 -19.34 9.07 6.14
C ASP A 101 -19.72 9.21 7.64
#